data_AF-A0A355RDS7-F1
#
_entry.id   AF-A0A355RDS7-F1
#
_cell.length_a   1.000
_cell.length_b   1.000
_cell.length_c   1.000
_cell.angle_alpha   90.00
_cell.angle_beta   90.00
_cell.angle_gamma   90.00
#
_symmetry.space_group_name_H-M   'P 1'
#
loop_
_entity.id
_entity.type
_entity.pdbx_description
1 polymer ?
#
loop_
_entity_poly.entity_id
_entity_poly.type
_entity_poly.pdbx_seq_one_letter_code
_entity_poly.pdbx_strand_id
1 'polypeptide(L)'
;MLSWLSILRLGLVQICLGAIVVLMTSTLNRLMVVELALPALLPGFLVALHYGVQLTRPNWGFRSDRGGRRSTWIIGGMVILACGGV
;
A
#
# COMPACT_ATOMS: atom_id res chain seq x y z
N MET A 1 -10.12 -7.07 -23.53
CA MET A 1 -9.47 -5.79 -23.93
C MET A 1 -9.81 -4.75 -22.88
N LEU A 2 -8.83 -4.01 -22.33
CA LEU A 2 -9.12 -2.92 -21.38
C LEU A 2 -9.77 -1.77 -22.16
N SER A 3 -10.96 -1.32 -21.74
CA SER A 3 -11.52 -0.06 -22.24
C SER A 3 -10.76 1.13 -21.63
N TRP A 4 -10.77 2.27 -22.32
CA TRP A 4 -10.18 3.51 -21.82
C TRP A 4 -10.74 3.91 -20.44
N LEU A 5 -12.04 3.66 -20.23
CA LEU A 5 -12.70 3.83 -18.93
C LEU A 5 -12.12 2.94 -17.83
N SER A 6 -11.70 1.71 -18.18
CA SER A 6 -11.13 0.76 -17.22
C SER A 6 -9.74 1.20 -16.75
N ILE A 7 -8.96 1.80 -17.65
CA ILE A 7 -7.64 2.37 -17.36
C ILE A 7 -7.79 3.57 -16.44
N LEU A 8 -8.73 4.48 -16.72
CA LEU A 8 -9.01 5.63 -15.87
C LEU A 8 -9.40 5.21 -14.45
N ARG A 9 -10.28 4.21 -14.31
CA ARG A 9 -10.66 3.65 -13.00
C ARG A 9 -9.47 3.08 -12.23
N LEU A 10 -8.60 2.31 -12.89
CA LEU A 10 -7.40 1.76 -12.26
C LEU A 10 -6.38 2.87 -11.91
N GLY A 11 -6.30 3.92 -12.74
CA GLY A 11 -5.49 5.11 -12.49
C GLY A 11 -5.94 5.83 -11.22
N LEU A 12 -7.24 6.04 -11.03
CA LEU A 12 -7.79 6.63 -9.80
C LEU A 12 -7.42 5.81 -8.56
N VAL A 13 -7.57 4.49 -8.62
CA VAL A 13 -7.16 3.59 -7.52
C VAL A 13 -5.67 3.75 -7.21
N GLN A 14 -4.84 3.83 -8.25
CA GLN A 14 -3.39 3.96 -8.06
C GLN A 14 -3.00 5.32 -7.47
N ILE A 15 -3.70 6.40 -7.82
CA ILE A 15 -3.51 7.71 -7.21
C ILE A 15 -3.86 7.66 -5.72
N CYS A 16 -4.99 7.05 -5.35
CA CYS A 16 -5.37 6.88 -3.96
C CYS A 16 -4.35 6.05 -3.17
N LEU A 17 -3.86 4.96 -3.76
CA LEU A 17 -2.84 4.10 -3.14
C LEU A 17 -1.55 4.88 -2.91
N GLY A 18 -1.09 5.63 -3.92
CA GLY A 18 0.09 6.50 -3.82
C GLY A 18 -0.06 7.57 -2.74
N ALA A 19 -1.22 8.24 -2.66
CA ALA A 19 -1.47 9.29 -1.68
C ALA A 19 -1.32 8.78 -0.23
N ILE A 20 -1.94 7.63 0.10
CA ILE A 20 -1.86 7.06 1.44
C ILE A 20 -0.42 6.60 1.75
N VAL A 21 0.22 5.87 0.83
CA VAL A 21 1.58 5.34 1.05
C VAL A 21 2.63 6.44 1.20
N VAL A 22 2.50 7.54 0.46
CA VAL A 22 3.43 8.68 0.56
C VAL A 22 3.32 9.36 1.93
N LEU A 23 2.10 9.55 2.45
CA LEU A 23 1.90 10.11 3.80
C LEU A 23 2.56 9.22 4.87
N MET A 24 2.41 7.91 4.76
CA MET A 24 2.99 6.96 5.72
C MET A 24 4.53 6.94 5.68
N THR A 25 5.13 7.08 4.51
CA THR A 25 6.59 6.96 4.35
C THR A 25 7.33 8.27 4.57
N SER A 26 6.73 9.42 4.22
CA SER A 26 7.39 10.72 4.30
C SER A 26 6.93 11.55 5.50
N THR A 27 5.61 11.68 5.72
CA THR A 27 5.06 12.51 6.80
C THR A 27 5.22 11.83 8.14
N LEU A 28 4.77 10.59 8.30
CA LEU A 28 4.89 9.87 9.57
C LEU A 28 6.35 9.65 9.99
N ASN A 29 7.25 9.35 9.06
CA ASN A 29 8.67 9.20 9.40
C ASN A 29 9.24 10.48 10.03
N ARG A 30 8.90 11.65 9.48
CA ARG A 30 9.28 12.95 10.06
C ARG A 30 8.59 13.16 11.40
N LEU A 31 7.29 12.93 11.50
CA LEU A 31 6.53 13.12 12.76
C LEU A 31 7.10 12.27 13.89
N MET A 32 7.42 11.01 13.63
CA MET A 32 7.93 10.09 14.65
C MET A 32 9.29 10.52 15.19
N VAL A 33 10.22 10.88 14.32
CA VAL A 33 11.58 11.24 14.73
C VAL A 33 11.67 12.67 15.25
N VAL A 34 11.02 13.61 14.58
CA VAL A 34 11.19 15.05 14.84
C VAL A 34 10.18 15.56 15.87
N GLU A 35 8.90 15.23 15.72
CA GLU A 35 7.84 15.83 16.56
C GLU A 35 7.56 15.02 17.83
N LEU A 36 7.56 13.70 17.71
CA LEU A 36 7.32 12.77 18.82
C LEU A 36 8.60 12.34 19.54
N ALA A 37 9.77 12.76 19.04
CA ALA A 37 11.10 12.42 19.56
C ALA A 37 11.32 10.89 19.79
N LEU A 38 10.67 10.04 18.99
CA LEU A 38 10.87 8.60 19.04
C LEU A 38 12.26 8.24 18.50
N PRO A 39 12.87 7.15 18.98
CA PRO A 39 14.13 6.66 18.44
C PRO A 39 14.02 6.38 16.93
N ALA A 40 14.98 6.87 16.13
CA ALA A 40 15.01 6.66 14.68
C ALA A 40 15.08 5.17 14.26
N LEU A 41 15.45 4.29 15.18
CA LEU A 41 15.41 2.85 14.99
C LEU A 41 13.98 2.33 14.75
N LEU A 42 12.97 3.01 15.32
CA LEU A 42 11.57 2.60 15.26
C LEU A 42 10.98 2.73 13.85
N PRO A 43 11.04 3.88 13.15
CA PRO A 43 10.63 3.94 11.75
C PRO A 43 11.50 3.06 10.84
N GLY A 44 12.81 2.95 11.10
CA GLY A 44 13.69 2.04 10.35
C GLY A 44 13.24 0.58 10.44
N PHE A 45 12.83 0.13 11.63
CA PHE A 45 12.30 -1.22 11.83
C PHE A 45 10.95 -1.43 11.13
N LEU A 46 10.03 -0.46 11.19
CA LEU A 46 8.76 -0.52 10.48
C LEU A 46 8.95 -0.63 8.96
N VAL A 47 9.91 0.11 8.41
CA VAL A 47 10.29 0.00 7.00
C VAL A 47 10.87 -1.38 6.68
N ALA A 48 11.73 -1.93 7.54
CA ALA A 48 12.29 -3.26 7.36
C ALA A 48 11.19 -4.36 7.36
N LEU A 49 10.22 -4.27 8.29
CA LEU A 49 9.05 -5.15 8.29
C LEU A 49 8.23 -5.01 7.01
N HIS A 50 8.02 -3.78 6.53
CA HIS A 50 7.32 -3.53 5.27
C HIS A 50 8.03 -4.20 4.08
N TYR A 51 9.36 -4.07 3.96
CA TYR A 51 10.14 -4.77 2.95
C TYR A 51 10.09 -6.30 3.12
N GLY A 52 10.04 -6.80 4.36
CA GLY A 52 9.83 -8.22 4.64
C GLY A 52 8.51 -8.74 4.08
N VAL A 53 7.41 -7.99 4.24
CA VAL A 53 6.10 -8.34 3.65
C VAL A 53 6.18 -8.35 2.12
N GLN A 54 7.01 -7.50 1.49
CA GLN A 54 7.15 -7.48 0.04
C GLN A 54 7.67 -8.79 -0.55
N LEU A 55 8.38 -9.62 0.21
CA LEU A 55 8.78 -10.97 -0.21
C LEU A 55 7.57 -11.85 -0.54
N THR A 56 6.41 -11.58 0.06
CA THR A 56 5.19 -12.34 -0.19
C THR A 56 4.49 -11.92 -1.50
N ARG A 57 4.82 -10.77 -2.10
CA ARG A 57 4.15 -10.23 -3.31
C ARG A 57 3.94 -11.25 -4.44
N PRO A 58 4.91 -12.11 -4.79
CA PRO A 58 4.72 -13.12 -5.84
C PRO A 58 3.56 -14.07 -5.56
N ASN A 59 3.38 -14.47 -4.30
CA ASN A 59 2.30 -15.38 -3.89
C ASN A 59 0.93 -14.69 -4.01
N TRP A 60 0.82 -13.42 -3.61
CA TRP A 60 -0.42 -12.64 -3.76
C TRP A 60 -0.79 -12.44 -5.24
N GLY A 61 0.19 -12.19 -6.11
CA GLY A 61 -0.02 -12.12 -7.56
C GLY A 61 -0.54 -13.44 -8.14
N PHE A 62 0.10 -14.56 -7.78
CA PHE A 62 -0.32 -15.89 -8.23
C PHE A 62 -1.74 -16.27 -7.76
N ARG A 63 -2.08 -15.97 -6.50
CA ARG A 63 -3.43 -16.23 -5.96
C ARG A 63 -4.50 -15.33 -6.59
N SER A 64 -4.15 -14.08 -6.89
CA SER A 64 -5.02 -13.15 -7.64
C SER A 64 -5.30 -13.64 -9.06
N ASP A 65 -4.30 -14.22 -9.72
CA ASP A 65 -4.42 -14.71 -11.09
C ASP A 65 -5.18 -16.04 -11.20
N ARG A 66 -5.03 -16.96 -10.24
CA ARG A 66 -5.82 -18.21 -10.21
C ARG A 66 -7.31 -18.00 -9.91
N GLY A 67 -7.68 -16.92 -9.23
CA GLY A 67 -9.06 -16.64 -8.81
C GLY A 67 -9.96 -16.02 -9.88
N GLY A 68 -9.45 -15.69 -11.07
CA GLY A 68 -10.23 -15.16 -12.20
C GLY A 68 -10.82 -13.74 -12.03
N ARG A 69 -10.99 -13.23 -10.80
CA ARG A 69 -11.53 -11.89 -10.49
C ARG A 69 -10.54 -11.04 -9.67
N ARG A 70 -9.65 -10.35 -10.37
CA ARG A 70 -8.66 -9.41 -9.79
C ARG A 70 -9.31 -8.22 -9.06
N SER A 71 -10.56 -7.88 -9.37
CA SER A 71 -11.27 -6.75 -8.75
C SER A 71 -11.54 -6.94 -7.26
N THR A 72 -11.81 -8.17 -6.82
CA THR A 72 -12.02 -8.47 -5.39
C THR A 72 -10.73 -8.25 -4.59
N TRP A 73 -9.58 -8.59 -5.16
CA TRP A 73 -8.27 -8.35 -4.56
C TRP A 73 -7.93 -6.86 -4.47
N ILE A 74 -8.27 -6.07 -5.50
CA ILE A 74 -8.10 -4.61 -5.47
C ILE A 74 -8.95 -3.97 -4.38
N ILE A 75 -10.24 -4.34 -4.29
CA ILE A 75 -11.14 -3.79 -3.28
C ILE A 75 -10.67 -4.18 -1.88
N GLY A 76 -10.34 -5.45 -1.65
CA GLY A 76 -9.81 -5.91 -0.35
C GLY A 76 -8.53 -5.20 0.03
N GLY A 77 -7.60 -5.03 -0.91
CA GLY A 77 -6.36 -4.28 -0.68
C GLY A 77 -6.62 -2.81 -0.33
N MET A 78 -7.55 -2.15 -1.03
CA MET A 78 -7.92 -0.77 -0.74
C MET A 78 -8.60 -0.60 0.62
N VAL A 79 -9.45 -1.56 1.04
CA VAL A 79 -10.05 -1.55 2.38
C VAL A 79 -8.98 -1.68 3.46
N ILE A 80 -8.06 -2.64 3.32
CA ILE A 80 -6.95 -2.83 4.27
C ILE A 80 -6.08 -1.56 4.32
N LEU A 81 -5.75 -0.99 3.16
CA LEU A 81 -4.92 0.21 3.06
C LEU A 81 -5.62 1.42 3.71
N ALA A 82 -6.91 1.63 3.42
CA ALA A 82 -7.69 2.72 3.99
C ALA A 82 -7.82 2.58 5.52
N CYS A 83 -8.08 1.37 6.02
CA CYS A 83 -8.09 1.11 7.46
C CYS A 83 -6.73 1.38 8.13
N GLY A 84 -5.61 1.20 7.43
CA GLY A 84 -4.28 1.52 7.94
C GLY A 84 -3.88 2.98 7.80
N GLY A 85 -4.62 3.78 7.03
CA GLY A 85 -4.36 5.20 6.79
C GLY A 85 -5.30 6.16 7.53
N VAL A 86 -6.30 5.64 8.25
CA VAL A 86 -7.16 6.36 9.20
C VAL A 86 -6.55 6.23 10.59
#